data_AF-A0A139Y0M0-F1
#
_entry.id   AF-A0A139Y0M0-F1
#
_cell.length_a   1.000
_cell.length_b   1.000
_cell.length_c   1.000
_cell.angle_alpha   90.00
_cell.angle_beta   90.00
_cell.angle_gamma   90.00
#
_symmetry.space_group_name_H-M   'P 1'
#
loop_
_entity.id
_entity.type
_entity.pdbx_description
1 polymer ?
#
loop_
_entity_poly.entity_id
_entity_poly.type
_entity_poly.pdbx_seq_one_letter_code
_entity_poly.pdbx_strand_id
1 'polypeptide(L)'
;FLLQALGVAVLAALAAVAGGSAFCALACFGFFFANYYHRLIIRVQAVPLRENWALPFLWINITAIALLLQTHARLQRATLRLWAADKDSASSLRAHRFLEALRQTEKKLLAVVFLSTLCLLVSWQFGVFVITTQVAALFAVLLVGFPCERVLRRILLVLSAAFVSTLLLHFFPRYLLLSFLPHTLLAVLAVLHVWPVSRLLMRQTAEQGEARGVALRLFPRNVLRGFLAVSICFLVRLSLRSFEKDDSHVFQLLLHKLGLATSSFDTSIYLMGGTEFDFFSLYFFNLIAPSRLFLFASVSLLLFLLLSTDQLLFLNRLCRLSPGLYAALSEESLSLKREPLLGQEEHRAKAEKARRKDAAPSTQHCAADTRVSSADDSKLRQRKP
;
A
#
# COMPACT_ATOMS: atom_id res chain seq x y z
N PHE A 1 -10.84 16.23 -29.37
CA PHE A 1 -9.75 15.45 -29.99
C PHE A 1 -8.43 15.52 -29.22
N LEU A 2 -7.88 16.71 -28.92
CA LEU A 2 -6.62 16.85 -28.17
C LEU A 2 -6.61 16.13 -26.81
N LEU A 3 -7.68 16.24 -26.02
CA LEU A 3 -7.79 15.57 -24.72
C LEU A 3 -7.74 14.03 -24.84
N GLN A 4 -8.29 13.48 -25.93
CA GLN A 4 -8.24 12.04 -26.20
C GLN A 4 -6.85 11.60 -26.66
N ALA A 5 -6.22 12.39 -27.52
CA ALA A 5 -4.83 12.14 -27.94
C ALA A 5 -3.89 12.15 -26.72
N LEU A 6 -4.08 13.10 -25.80
CA LEU A 6 -3.39 13.12 -24.52
C LEU A 6 -3.66 11.85 -23.71
N GLY A 7 -4.91 11.41 -23.63
CA GLY A 7 -5.27 10.15 -22.97
C GLY A 7 -4.51 8.94 -23.54
N VAL A 8 -4.50 8.79 -24.86
CA VAL A 8 -3.78 7.67 -25.52
C VAL A 8 -2.27 7.76 -25.26
N ALA A 9 -1.70 8.97 -25.30
CA ALA A 9 -0.30 9.18 -24.95
C ALA A 9 0.01 8.77 -23.50
N VAL A 10 -0.88 9.12 -22.56
CA VAL A 10 -0.76 8.71 -21.15
C VAL A 10 -0.88 7.20 -21.00
N LEU A 11 -1.77 6.54 -21.75
CA LEU A 11 -1.90 5.09 -21.74
C LEU A 11 -0.62 4.39 -22.25
N ALA A 12 -0.03 4.91 -23.34
CA ALA A 12 1.25 4.40 -23.85
C ALA A 12 2.38 4.65 -22.84
N ALA A 13 2.40 5.82 -22.18
CA ALA A 13 3.36 6.12 -21.12
C ALA A 13 3.19 5.19 -19.91
N LEU A 14 1.96 4.87 -19.52
CA LEU A 14 1.65 3.89 -18.48
C LEU A 14 2.24 2.52 -18.83
N ALA A 15 2.07 2.06 -20.06
CA ALA A 15 2.64 0.79 -20.51
C ALA A 15 4.18 0.82 -20.47
N ALA A 16 4.80 1.93 -20.87
CA ALA A 16 6.24 2.13 -20.77
C ALA A 16 6.74 2.02 -19.32
N VAL A 17 6.03 2.68 -18.40
CA VAL A 17 6.33 2.72 -16.97
C VAL A 17 6.13 1.36 -16.32
N ALA A 18 5.05 0.66 -16.66
CA ALA A 18 4.73 -0.66 -16.12
C ALA A 18 5.70 -1.74 -16.61
N GLY A 19 6.05 -1.70 -17.90
CA GLY A 19 6.98 -2.66 -18.51
C GLY A 19 8.46 -2.29 -18.39
N GLY A 20 8.78 -1.08 -17.94
CA GLY A 20 10.16 -0.60 -17.80
C GLY A 20 10.90 -0.39 -19.13
N SER A 21 10.18 -0.35 -20.26
CA SER A 21 10.76 -0.24 -21.60
C SER A 21 9.88 0.59 -22.54
N ALA A 22 10.51 1.38 -23.40
CA ALA A 22 9.83 2.11 -24.47
C ALA A 22 9.12 1.16 -25.46
N PHE A 23 9.60 -0.08 -25.60
CA PHE A 23 8.95 -1.09 -26.43
C PHE A 23 7.53 -1.41 -25.93
N CYS A 24 7.30 -1.37 -24.62
CA CYS A 24 5.97 -1.58 -24.04
C CYS A 24 5.00 -0.47 -24.43
N ALA A 25 5.48 0.76 -24.61
CA ALA A 25 4.70 1.88 -25.12
C ALA A 25 4.28 1.64 -26.57
N LEU A 26 5.23 1.26 -27.42
CA LEU A 26 5.00 0.96 -28.84
C LEU A 26 4.04 -0.21 -29.01
N ALA A 27 4.24 -1.28 -28.24
CA ALA A 27 3.32 -2.41 -28.19
C ALA A 27 1.93 -1.90 -27.80
N CYS A 28 1.77 -1.26 -26.63
CA CYS A 28 0.47 -0.75 -26.18
C CYS A 28 -0.22 0.13 -27.21
N PHE A 29 0.52 1.01 -27.90
CA PHE A 29 -0.01 1.84 -28.96
C PHE A 29 -0.47 1.01 -30.18
N GLY A 30 0.32 0.01 -30.59
CA GLY A 30 -0.06 -0.95 -31.62
C GLY A 30 -1.31 -1.78 -31.26
N PHE A 31 -1.41 -2.26 -30.01
CA PHE A 31 -2.60 -2.94 -29.48
C PHE A 31 -3.82 -2.00 -29.49
N PHE A 32 -3.65 -0.76 -29.05
CA PHE A 32 -4.71 0.24 -29.06
C PHE A 32 -5.21 0.49 -30.49
N PHE A 33 -4.31 0.65 -31.46
CA PHE A 33 -4.65 0.87 -32.86
C PHE A 33 -5.30 -0.35 -33.52
N ALA A 34 -4.81 -1.57 -33.25
CA ALA A 34 -5.41 -2.80 -33.77
C ALA A 34 -6.85 -3.00 -33.27
N ASN A 35 -7.13 -2.60 -32.03
CA ASN A 35 -8.48 -2.66 -31.45
C ASN A 35 -9.35 -1.42 -31.73
N TYR A 36 -8.75 -0.34 -32.24
CA TYR A 36 -9.46 0.85 -32.69
C TYR A 36 -10.37 0.54 -33.89
N TYR A 37 -9.89 -0.30 -34.81
CA TYR A 37 -10.64 -0.70 -36.01
C TYR A 37 -11.98 -1.37 -35.66
N HIS A 38 -12.02 -2.13 -34.56
CA HIS A 38 -13.23 -2.78 -34.06
C HIS A 38 -14.10 -1.90 -33.14
N ARG A 39 -13.75 -0.61 -32.96
CA ARG A 39 -14.46 0.37 -32.10
C ARG A 39 -14.59 -0.05 -30.63
N LEU A 40 -13.71 -0.93 -30.15
CA LEU A 40 -13.81 -1.53 -28.82
C LEU A 40 -13.30 -0.63 -27.68
N ILE A 41 -12.47 0.38 -27.97
CA ILE A 41 -11.74 1.15 -26.94
C ILE A 41 -12.18 2.61 -26.84
N ILE A 42 -12.29 3.33 -27.96
CA ILE A 42 -12.80 4.71 -27.98
C ILE A 42 -13.81 4.85 -29.12
N ARG A 43 -15.05 5.23 -28.79
CA ARG A 43 -16.04 5.63 -29.80
C ARG A 43 -15.82 7.10 -30.16
N VAL A 44 -14.87 7.37 -31.07
CA VAL A 44 -14.54 8.74 -31.52
C VAL A 44 -15.73 9.43 -32.19
N GLN A 45 -16.66 8.67 -32.78
CA GLN A 45 -17.91 9.19 -33.34
C GLN A 45 -18.94 9.60 -32.27
N ALA A 46 -18.70 9.24 -31.00
CA ALA A 46 -19.58 9.53 -29.87
C ALA A 46 -18.99 10.61 -28.95
N VAL A 47 -18.43 11.68 -29.53
CA VAL A 47 -17.84 12.82 -28.80
C VAL A 47 -18.70 13.39 -27.64
N PRO A 48 -20.06 13.45 -27.71
CA PRO A 48 -20.85 13.98 -26.60
C PRO A 48 -20.95 13.05 -25.38
N LEU A 49 -20.47 11.81 -25.45
CA LEU A 49 -20.47 10.90 -24.29
C LEU A 49 -19.56 11.42 -23.18
N ARG A 50 -20.08 11.47 -21.96
CA ARG A 50 -19.35 11.94 -20.77
C ARG A 50 -18.12 11.07 -20.47
N GLU A 51 -18.18 9.79 -20.82
CA GLU A 51 -17.05 8.85 -20.72
C GLU A 51 -15.81 9.38 -21.46
N ASN A 52 -16.01 9.96 -22.64
CA ASN A 52 -14.91 10.46 -23.46
C ASN A 52 -14.17 11.61 -22.77
N TRP A 53 -14.85 12.44 -21.98
CA TRP A 53 -14.20 13.50 -21.23
C TRP A 53 -13.45 12.96 -20.00
N ALA A 54 -13.97 11.88 -19.42
CA ALA A 54 -13.48 11.30 -18.18
C ALA A 54 -12.30 10.33 -18.34
N LEU A 55 -12.27 9.55 -19.43
CA LEU A 55 -11.26 8.51 -19.68
C LEU A 55 -9.80 9.01 -19.60
N PRO A 56 -9.44 10.18 -20.16
CA PRO A 56 -8.08 10.70 -20.04
C PRO A 56 -7.68 10.96 -18.58
N PHE A 57 -8.59 11.49 -17.76
CA PHE A 57 -8.36 11.69 -16.34
C PHE A 57 -8.23 10.36 -15.58
N LEU A 58 -9.02 9.35 -15.97
CA LEU A 58 -8.88 7.99 -15.42
C LEU A 58 -7.49 7.41 -15.72
N TRP A 59 -7.00 7.52 -16.95
CA TRP A 59 -5.68 6.99 -17.29
C TRP A 59 -4.55 7.77 -16.63
N ILE A 60 -4.66 9.10 -16.52
CA ILE A 60 -3.71 9.91 -15.74
C ILE A 60 -3.71 9.46 -14.28
N ASN A 61 -4.89 9.22 -13.70
CA ASN A 61 -5.04 8.78 -12.33
C ASN A 61 -4.37 7.41 -12.07
N ILE A 62 -4.67 6.41 -12.90
CA ILE A 62 -4.06 5.07 -12.82
C ILE A 62 -2.54 5.18 -12.97
N THR A 63 -2.07 6.00 -13.91
CA THR A 63 -0.62 6.21 -14.14
C THR A 63 0.06 6.85 -12.94
N ALA A 64 -0.55 7.87 -12.35
CA ALA A 64 -0.02 8.54 -11.17
C ALA A 64 0.07 7.59 -9.97
N ILE A 65 -0.93 6.73 -9.77
CA ILE A 65 -0.92 5.72 -8.70
C ILE A 65 0.17 4.67 -8.95
N ALA A 66 0.31 4.18 -10.19
CA ALA A 66 1.36 3.22 -10.53
C ALA A 66 2.76 3.81 -10.28
N LEU A 67 3.01 5.05 -10.73
CA LEU A 67 4.26 5.77 -10.48
C LEU A 67 4.48 6.03 -8.98
N LEU A 68 3.41 6.31 -8.22
CA LEU A 68 3.49 6.53 -6.79
C LEU A 68 3.91 5.24 -6.06
N LEU A 69 3.32 4.10 -6.41
CA LEU A 69 3.71 2.79 -5.86
C LEU A 69 5.15 2.42 -6.23
N GLN A 70 5.58 2.67 -7.47
CA GLN A 70 6.96 2.45 -7.88
C GLN A 70 7.95 3.36 -7.14
N THR A 71 7.60 4.64 -6.98
CA THR A 71 8.40 5.62 -6.22
C THR A 71 8.54 5.20 -4.76
N HIS A 72 7.45 4.72 -4.16
CA HIS A 72 7.46 4.18 -2.81
C HIS A 72 8.35 2.94 -2.67
N ALA A 73 8.26 1.99 -3.61
CA ALA A 73 9.13 0.82 -3.61
C ALA A 73 10.61 1.20 -3.74
N ARG A 74 10.94 2.22 -4.55
CA ARG A 74 12.30 2.77 -4.65
C ARG A 74 12.75 3.43 -3.34
N LEU A 75 11.87 4.17 -2.69
CA LEU A 75 12.12 4.80 -1.38
C LEU A 75 12.41 3.75 -0.31
N GLN A 76 11.63 2.67 -0.24
CA GLN A 76 11.85 1.55 0.67
C GLN A 76 13.21 0.89 0.44
N ARG A 77 13.55 0.56 -0.83
CA ARG A 77 14.85 -0.04 -1.18
C ARG A 77 16.03 0.88 -0.84
N ALA A 78 15.91 2.17 -1.12
CA ALA A 78 16.95 3.15 -0.81
C ALA A 78 17.16 3.29 0.71
N THR A 79 16.06 3.33 1.47
CA THR A 79 16.10 3.41 2.94
C THR A 79 16.73 2.15 3.55
N LEU A 80 16.41 0.96 3.02
CA LEU A 80 17.03 -0.29 3.45
C LEU A 80 18.54 -0.33 3.17
N ARG A 81 18.96 0.10 1.98
CA ARG A 81 20.38 0.17 1.62
C ARG A 81 21.15 1.10 2.55
N LEU A 82 20.56 2.24 2.90
CA LEU A 82 21.17 3.18 3.84
C LEU A 82 21.22 2.66 5.27
N TRP A 83 20.21 1.91 5.69
CA TRP A 83 20.20 1.26 6.99
C TRP A 83 21.26 0.15 7.08
N ALA A 84 21.53 -0.55 5.96
CA ALA A 84 22.52 -1.62 5.89
C ALA A 84 23.97 -1.13 5.69
N ALA A 85 24.18 0.05 5.09
CA ALA A 85 25.51 0.59 4.85
C ALA A 85 26.14 1.15 6.13
N ASP A 86 27.41 0.80 6.37
CA ASP A 86 28.20 1.40 7.45
C ASP A 86 28.61 2.83 7.07
N LYS A 87 28.61 3.75 8.04
CA LYS A 87 28.47 5.20 7.78
C LYS A 87 29.77 5.87 7.29
N ASP A 88 29.90 6.05 5.99
CA ASP A 88 30.69 7.14 5.42
C ASP A 88 29.87 8.44 5.33
N SER A 89 30.40 9.54 5.86
CA SER A 89 29.68 10.82 5.94
C SER A 89 29.30 11.41 4.57
N ALA A 90 30.16 11.27 3.55
CA ALA A 90 29.93 11.82 2.21
C ALA A 90 28.92 11.00 1.36
N SER A 91 28.86 9.67 1.54
CA SER A 91 27.87 8.82 0.87
C SER A 91 26.47 9.03 1.48
N SER A 92 26.41 9.29 2.78
CA SER A 92 25.17 9.57 3.50
C SER A 92 24.46 10.84 2.98
N LEU A 93 25.20 11.93 2.71
CA LEU A 93 24.60 13.19 2.26
C LEU A 93 23.96 13.08 0.87
N ARG A 94 24.65 12.43 -0.08
CA ARG A 94 24.09 12.17 -1.43
C ARG A 94 22.82 11.32 -1.36
N ALA A 95 22.81 10.33 -0.48
CA ALA A 95 21.67 9.46 -0.32
C ALA A 95 20.47 10.17 0.36
N HIS A 96 20.72 11.11 1.28
CA HIS A 96 19.66 11.94 1.86
C HIS A 96 19.00 12.83 0.80
N ARG A 97 19.78 13.51 -0.04
CA ARG A 97 19.23 14.31 -1.15
C ARG A 97 18.40 13.46 -2.12
N PHE A 98 18.84 12.24 -2.40
CA PHE A 98 18.10 11.30 -3.24
C PHE A 98 16.75 10.90 -2.62
N LEU A 99 16.71 10.59 -1.32
CA LEU A 99 15.46 10.30 -0.60
C LEU A 99 14.52 11.50 -0.59
N GLU A 100 15.04 12.71 -0.40
CA GLU A 100 14.24 13.94 -0.45
C GLU A 100 13.63 14.16 -1.84
N ALA A 101 14.40 13.94 -2.91
CA ALA A 101 13.90 14.03 -4.28
C ALA A 101 12.76 13.03 -4.54
N LEU A 102 12.89 11.78 -4.06
CA LEU A 102 11.82 10.79 -4.14
C LEU A 102 10.56 11.22 -3.37
N ARG A 103 10.70 11.75 -2.15
CA ARG A 103 9.58 12.27 -1.35
C ARG A 103 8.88 13.45 -2.01
N GLN A 104 9.63 14.35 -2.64
CA GLN A 104 9.05 15.44 -3.43
C GLN A 104 8.29 14.91 -4.65
N THR A 105 8.80 13.85 -5.27
CA THR A 105 8.12 13.18 -6.39
C THR A 105 6.81 12.54 -5.92
N GLU A 106 6.78 11.85 -4.77
CA GLU A 106 5.54 11.34 -4.17
C GLU A 106 4.51 12.45 -3.94
N LYS A 107 4.90 13.60 -3.40
CA LYS A 107 4.00 14.75 -3.17
C LYS A 107 3.41 15.27 -4.48
N LYS A 108 4.22 15.42 -5.52
CA LYS A 108 3.77 15.84 -6.86
C LYS A 108 2.77 14.83 -7.43
N LEU A 109 3.08 13.53 -7.33
CA LEU A 109 2.19 12.46 -7.80
C LEU A 109 0.86 12.44 -7.03
N LEU A 110 0.88 12.65 -5.72
CA LEU A 110 -0.35 12.77 -4.92
C LEU A 110 -1.22 13.96 -5.36
N ALA A 111 -0.61 15.10 -5.72
CA ALA A 111 -1.35 16.23 -6.28
C ALA A 111 -1.97 15.89 -7.65
N VAL A 112 -1.26 15.12 -8.49
CA VAL A 112 -1.82 14.62 -9.76
C VAL A 112 -2.97 13.65 -9.52
N VAL A 113 -2.87 12.75 -8.53
CA VAL A 113 -3.97 11.85 -8.12
C VAL A 113 -5.18 12.68 -7.69
N PHE A 114 -4.99 13.71 -6.85
CA PHE A 114 -6.08 14.61 -6.43
C PHE A 114 -6.79 15.23 -7.64
N LEU A 115 -6.04 15.91 -8.50
CA LEU A 115 -6.60 16.67 -9.62
C LEU A 115 -7.28 15.75 -10.64
N SER A 116 -6.65 14.62 -10.96
CA SER A 116 -7.23 13.63 -11.88
C SER A 116 -8.48 12.95 -11.32
N THR A 117 -8.53 12.63 -10.02
CA THR A 117 -9.75 12.11 -9.38
C THR A 117 -10.85 13.17 -9.37
N LEU A 118 -10.53 14.43 -9.05
CA LEU A 118 -11.51 15.53 -9.08
C LEU A 118 -12.11 15.69 -10.48
N CYS A 119 -11.27 15.80 -11.52
CA CYS A 119 -11.72 15.93 -12.90
C CYS A 119 -12.53 14.71 -13.35
N LEU A 120 -12.13 13.50 -12.95
CA LEU A 120 -12.86 12.26 -13.24
C LEU A 120 -14.27 12.28 -12.64
N LEU A 121 -14.40 12.59 -11.36
CA LEU A 121 -15.68 12.58 -10.65
C LEU A 121 -16.61 13.71 -11.10
N VAL A 122 -16.06 14.87 -11.48
CA VAL A 122 -16.85 15.97 -12.07
C VAL A 122 -17.34 15.63 -13.47
N SER A 123 -16.51 14.95 -14.27
CA SER A 123 -16.83 14.68 -15.67
C SER A 123 -17.77 13.49 -15.86
N TRP A 124 -17.79 12.53 -14.93
CA TRP A 124 -18.54 11.28 -15.12
C TRP A 124 -19.10 10.69 -13.83
N GLN A 125 -20.41 10.44 -13.84
CA GLN A 125 -21.18 9.92 -12.71
C GLN A 125 -20.73 8.51 -12.29
N PHE A 126 -20.36 7.64 -13.25
CA PHE A 126 -19.84 6.31 -12.95
C PHE A 126 -18.38 6.33 -12.43
N GLY A 127 -17.70 7.47 -12.43
CA GLY A 127 -16.34 7.60 -11.90
C GLY A 127 -16.23 7.15 -10.43
N VAL A 128 -17.33 7.27 -9.68
CA VAL A 128 -17.44 6.81 -8.30
C VAL A 128 -17.23 5.30 -8.16
N PHE A 129 -17.79 4.51 -9.08
CA PHE A 129 -17.59 3.05 -9.11
C PHE A 129 -16.16 2.69 -9.49
N VAL A 130 -15.59 3.41 -10.46
CA VAL A 130 -14.21 3.20 -10.90
C VAL A 130 -13.20 3.48 -9.78
N ILE A 131 -13.39 4.56 -9.01
CA ILE A 131 -12.55 4.82 -7.85
C ILE A 131 -12.81 3.78 -6.75
N THR A 132 -14.04 3.30 -6.59
CA THR A 132 -14.34 2.25 -5.61
C THR A 132 -13.60 0.94 -5.92
N THR A 133 -13.59 0.51 -7.19
CA THR A 133 -12.82 -0.68 -7.61
C THR A 133 -11.32 -0.47 -7.47
N GLN A 134 -10.83 0.75 -7.74
CA GLN A 134 -9.43 1.10 -7.51
C GLN A 134 -9.05 1.03 -6.02
N VAL A 135 -9.88 1.55 -5.12
CA VAL A 135 -9.69 1.45 -3.66
C VAL A 135 -9.68 -0.02 -3.23
N ALA A 136 -10.63 -0.82 -3.72
CA ALA A 136 -10.68 -2.26 -3.43
C ALA A 136 -9.43 -3.00 -3.92
N ALA A 137 -8.95 -2.70 -5.14
CA ALA A 137 -7.74 -3.31 -5.70
C ALA A 137 -6.48 -2.94 -4.90
N LEU A 138 -6.32 -1.66 -4.53
CA LEU A 138 -5.20 -1.21 -3.70
C LEU A 138 -5.24 -1.83 -2.30
N PHE A 139 -6.43 -1.96 -1.71
CA PHE A 139 -6.59 -2.63 -0.44
C PHE A 139 -6.31 -4.13 -0.56
N ALA A 140 -6.73 -4.80 -1.64
CA ALA A 140 -6.41 -6.19 -1.90
C ALA A 140 -4.90 -6.43 -1.98
N VAL A 141 -4.13 -5.53 -2.60
CA VAL A 141 -2.65 -5.60 -2.61
C VAL A 141 -2.07 -5.59 -1.18
N LEU A 142 -2.62 -4.75 -0.29
CA LEU A 142 -2.23 -4.77 1.13
C LEU A 142 -2.62 -6.09 1.81
N LEU A 143 -3.82 -6.61 1.54
CA LEU A 143 -4.32 -7.87 2.11
C LEU A 143 -3.50 -9.08 1.66
N VAL A 144 -3.02 -9.08 0.41
CA VAL A 144 -2.12 -10.12 -0.10
C VAL A 144 -0.82 -10.16 0.72
N GLY A 145 -0.31 -9.00 1.16
CA GLY A 145 0.83 -8.91 2.07
C GLY A 145 1.92 -7.93 1.67
N PHE A 146 1.69 -7.08 0.67
CA PHE A 146 2.65 -6.05 0.29
C PHE A 146 2.71 -4.92 1.33
N PRO A 147 3.89 -4.47 1.76
CA PRO A 147 4.04 -3.45 2.80
C PRO A 147 3.81 -2.03 2.26
N CYS A 148 2.58 -1.71 1.85
CA CYS A 148 2.20 -0.42 1.25
C CYS A 148 1.26 0.42 2.13
N GLU A 149 1.17 0.13 3.44
CA GLU A 149 0.17 0.69 4.37
C GLU A 149 0.19 2.23 4.42
N ARG A 150 1.38 2.83 4.55
CA ARG A 150 1.54 4.30 4.60
C ARG A 150 1.12 4.99 3.31
N VAL A 151 1.54 4.46 2.17
CA VAL A 151 1.21 5.05 0.87
C VAL A 151 -0.27 4.86 0.54
N LEU A 152 -0.83 3.70 0.86
CA LEU A 152 -2.26 3.47 0.74
C LEU A 152 -3.06 4.48 1.56
N ARG A 153 -2.69 4.71 2.83
CA ARG A 153 -3.34 5.72 3.67
C ARG A 153 -3.31 7.11 3.02
N ARG A 154 -2.15 7.54 2.49
CA ARG A 154 -2.00 8.83 1.79
C ARG A 154 -2.86 8.91 0.54
N ILE A 155 -2.89 7.85 -0.28
CA ILE A 155 -3.75 7.77 -1.47
C ILE A 155 -5.22 7.93 -1.06
N LEU A 156 -5.68 7.17 -0.06
CA LEU A 156 -7.08 7.20 0.38
C LEU A 156 -7.48 8.56 0.97
N LEU A 157 -6.59 9.23 1.70
CA LEU A 157 -6.82 10.60 2.17
C LEU A 157 -6.97 11.58 1.00
N VAL A 158 -6.13 11.46 -0.02
CA VAL A 158 -6.23 12.28 -1.24
C VAL A 158 -7.52 12.00 -2.01
N LEU A 159 -7.89 10.72 -2.17
CA LEU A 159 -9.16 10.34 -2.82
C LEU A 159 -10.36 10.87 -2.02
N SER A 160 -10.30 10.82 -0.69
CA SER A 160 -11.35 11.37 0.18
C SER A 160 -11.45 12.89 0.04
N ALA A 161 -10.32 13.59 -0.01
CA ALA A 161 -10.29 15.03 -0.23
C ALA A 161 -10.85 15.42 -1.61
N ALA A 162 -10.52 14.66 -2.66
CA ALA A 162 -11.06 14.87 -4.01
C ALA A 162 -12.57 14.60 -4.05
N PHE A 163 -13.05 13.56 -3.36
CA PHE A 163 -14.47 13.26 -3.23
C PHE A 163 -15.23 14.38 -2.50
N VAL A 164 -14.72 14.86 -1.35
CA VAL A 164 -15.31 15.99 -0.61
C VAL A 164 -15.32 17.26 -1.48
N SER A 165 -14.24 17.53 -2.21
CA SER A 165 -14.18 18.67 -3.14
C SER A 165 -15.25 18.53 -4.24
N THR A 166 -15.46 17.33 -4.76
CA THR A 166 -16.51 17.04 -5.74
C THR A 166 -17.91 17.27 -5.16
N LEU A 167 -18.16 16.82 -3.93
CA LEU A 167 -19.41 17.05 -3.22
C LEU A 167 -19.71 18.55 -3.09
N LEU A 168 -18.70 19.35 -2.72
CA LEU A 168 -18.83 20.80 -2.61
C LEU A 168 -19.14 21.44 -3.96
N LEU A 169 -18.42 21.05 -5.02
CA LEU A 169 -18.63 21.58 -6.37
C LEU A 169 -20.01 21.23 -6.95
N HIS A 170 -20.59 20.09 -6.55
CA HIS A 170 -21.92 19.65 -7.01
C HIS A 170 -23.04 20.00 -6.04
N PHE A 171 -22.78 20.81 -5.01
CA PHE A 171 -23.77 21.21 -4.00
C PHE A 171 -24.44 20.01 -3.29
N PHE A 172 -23.64 19.04 -2.85
CA PHE A 172 -24.05 17.87 -2.07
C PHE A 172 -25.12 17.01 -2.75
N PRO A 173 -24.86 16.47 -3.96
CA PRO A 173 -25.85 15.67 -4.65
C PRO A 173 -26.05 14.33 -3.94
N ARG A 174 -27.32 13.90 -3.83
CA ARG A 174 -27.71 12.67 -3.13
C ARG A 174 -27.00 11.43 -3.67
N TYR A 175 -26.89 11.31 -5.00
CA TYR A 175 -26.24 10.15 -5.62
C TYR A 175 -24.79 9.95 -5.15
N LEU A 176 -23.98 11.02 -5.01
CA LEU A 176 -22.61 10.90 -4.52
C LEU A 176 -22.56 10.45 -3.06
N LEU A 177 -23.41 11.00 -2.21
CA LEU A 177 -23.45 10.68 -0.77
C LEU A 177 -23.87 9.22 -0.53
N LEU A 178 -24.83 8.72 -1.30
CA LEU A 178 -25.40 7.38 -1.13
C LEU A 178 -24.70 6.30 -1.97
N SER A 179 -23.78 6.70 -2.87
CA SER A 179 -22.95 5.79 -3.65
C SER A 179 -22.03 4.92 -2.77
N PHE A 180 -21.45 3.85 -3.32
CA PHE A 180 -20.63 2.92 -2.54
C PHE A 180 -19.24 3.45 -2.13
N LEU A 181 -18.76 4.51 -2.79
CA LEU A 181 -17.42 5.07 -2.57
C LEU A 181 -17.18 5.63 -1.15
N PRO A 182 -17.99 6.56 -0.61
CA PRO A 182 -17.75 7.13 0.73
C PRO A 182 -17.72 6.04 1.81
N HIS A 183 -18.59 5.04 1.71
CA HIS A 183 -18.63 3.89 2.61
C HIS A 183 -17.34 3.08 2.57
N THR A 184 -16.85 2.81 1.36
CA THR A 184 -15.62 2.03 1.15
C THR A 184 -14.39 2.80 1.62
N LEU A 185 -14.29 4.11 1.31
CA LEU A 185 -13.21 4.97 1.78
C LEU A 185 -13.16 5.03 3.30
N LEU A 186 -14.31 5.27 3.95
CA LEU A 186 -14.42 5.33 5.40
C LEU A 186 -14.00 4.01 6.05
N ALA A 187 -14.52 2.88 5.54
CA ALA A 187 -14.22 1.57 6.09
C ALA A 187 -12.74 1.21 5.98
N VAL A 188 -12.13 1.40 4.81
CA VAL A 188 -10.71 1.07 4.60
C VAL A 188 -9.82 2.01 5.42
N LEU A 189 -10.11 3.32 5.45
CA LEU A 189 -9.35 4.27 6.27
C LEU A 189 -9.45 3.94 7.76
N ALA A 190 -10.65 3.64 8.26
CA ALA A 190 -10.86 3.25 9.65
C ALA A 190 -10.00 2.04 10.03
N VAL A 191 -9.99 0.99 9.20
CA VAL A 191 -9.14 -0.18 9.43
C VAL A 191 -7.65 0.20 9.43
N LEU A 192 -7.19 1.02 8.49
CA LEU A 192 -5.78 1.44 8.43
C LEU A 192 -5.33 2.31 9.60
N HIS A 193 -6.24 2.99 10.29
CA HIS A 193 -5.94 3.81 11.47
C HIS A 193 -6.07 3.04 12.79
N VAL A 194 -7.06 2.15 12.90
CA VAL A 194 -7.26 1.32 14.11
C VAL A 194 -6.21 0.22 14.20
N TRP A 195 -5.74 -0.30 13.07
CA TRP A 195 -4.84 -1.45 13.05
C TRP A 195 -3.44 -1.21 13.68
N PRO A 196 -2.76 -0.08 13.46
CA PRO A 196 -1.50 0.23 14.16
C PRO A 196 -1.66 0.23 15.69
N VAL A 197 -2.78 0.73 16.20
CA VAL A 197 -3.08 0.80 17.64
C VAL A 197 -3.29 -0.60 18.22
N SER A 198 -4.03 -1.46 17.51
CA SER A 198 -4.23 -2.85 17.94
C SER A 198 -2.93 -3.68 17.90
N ARG A 199 -1.99 -3.38 16.99
CA ARG A 199 -0.64 -3.99 16.97
C ARG A 199 0.16 -3.65 18.23
N LEU A 200 0.09 -2.43 18.73
CA LEU A 200 0.80 -1.99 19.94
C LEU A 200 0.27 -2.72 21.18
N LEU A 201 -1.06 -2.79 21.33
CA LEU A 201 -1.73 -3.54 22.39
C LEU A 201 -1.41 -5.05 22.35
N MET A 202 -1.44 -5.66 21.16
CA MET A 202 -1.11 -7.07 20.97
C MET A 202 0.37 -7.39 21.25
N ARG A 203 1.27 -6.40 21.08
CA ARG A 203 2.70 -6.56 21.39
C ARG A 203 2.94 -6.61 22.89
N GLN A 204 2.21 -5.80 23.66
CA GLN A 204 2.28 -5.81 25.13
C GLN A 204 1.76 -7.13 25.73
N THR A 205 0.71 -7.73 25.17
CA THR A 205 0.19 -9.03 25.63
C THR A 205 1.04 -10.22 25.16
N ALA A 206 1.71 -10.12 24.00
CA ALA A 206 2.60 -11.17 23.52
C ALA A 206 3.95 -11.24 24.27
N GLU A 207 4.39 -10.15 24.90
CA GLU A 207 5.57 -10.18 25.79
C GLU A 207 5.34 -11.01 27.07
N GLN A 208 4.09 -11.38 27.37
CA GLN A 208 3.72 -12.23 28.52
C GLN A 208 3.42 -13.71 28.15
N GLY A 209 3.40 -14.10 26.88
CA GLY A 209 3.00 -15.45 26.45
C GLY A 209 3.96 -16.08 25.43
N GLU A 210 4.35 -17.33 25.66
CA GLU A 210 5.35 -18.11 24.93
C GLU A 210 5.42 -17.89 23.40
N ALA A 211 6.65 -17.67 22.93
CA ALA A 211 7.05 -17.33 21.56
C ALA A 211 6.76 -18.37 20.46
N ARG A 212 6.00 -19.44 20.73
CA ARG A 212 5.81 -20.57 19.78
C ARG A 212 4.78 -20.33 18.67
N GLY A 213 3.92 -19.32 18.78
CA GLY A 213 2.84 -19.10 17.79
C GLY A 213 3.10 -18.03 16.71
N VAL A 214 4.29 -17.42 16.64
CA VAL A 214 4.52 -16.17 15.87
C VAL A 214 4.67 -16.38 14.36
N ALA A 215 5.06 -17.58 13.92
CA ALA A 215 5.53 -17.83 12.57
C ALA A 215 4.45 -18.01 11.48
N LEU A 216 3.15 -18.00 11.80
CA LEU A 216 2.05 -18.20 10.83
C LEU A 216 1.08 -17.00 10.69
N ARG A 217 1.48 -15.79 11.11
CA ARG A 217 0.57 -14.65 11.40
C ARG A 217 0.36 -13.58 10.31
N LEU A 218 0.69 -13.78 9.03
CA LEU A 218 0.42 -12.74 7.99
C LEU A 218 -0.95 -12.94 7.33
N PHE A 219 -1.21 -14.14 6.80
CA PHE A 219 -2.45 -14.47 6.09
C PHE A 219 -3.70 -14.33 6.97
N PRO A 220 -3.83 -15.01 8.14
CA PRO A 220 -5.02 -14.88 8.98
C PRO A 220 -5.22 -13.43 9.50
N ARG A 221 -4.11 -12.71 9.71
CA ARG A 221 -4.13 -11.30 10.13
C ARG A 221 -4.70 -10.40 9.05
N ASN A 222 -4.30 -10.62 7.80
CA ASN A 222 -4.82 -9.85 6.68
C ASN A 222 -6.27 -10.23 6.37
N VAL A 223 -6.65 -11.51 6.47
CA VAL A 223 -8.06 -11.93 6.37
C VAL A 223 -8.93 -11.20 7.39
N LEU A 224 -8.48 -11.09 8.65
CA LEU A 224 -9.19 -10.34 9.69
C LEU A 224 -9.32 -8.84 9.34
N ARG A 225 -8.27 -8.21 8.79
CA ARG A 225 -8.35 -6.82 8.30
C ARG A 225 -9.40 -6.66 7.21
N GLY A 226 -9.45 -7.60 6.26
CA GLY A 226 -10.44 -7.62 5.19
C GLY A 226 -11.86 -7.76 5.75
N PHE A 227 -12.06 -8.73 6.65
CA PHE A 227 -13.35 -8.95 7.31
C PHE A 227 -13.82 -7.72 8.10
N LEU A 228 -12.91 -7.06 8.83
CA LEU A 228 -13.22 -5.84 9.57
C LEU A 228 -13.64 -4.70 8.62
N ALA A 229 -12.94 -4.51 7.50
CA ALA A 229 -13.29 -3.50 6.51
C ALA A 229 -14.68 -3.76 5.90
N VAL A 230 -14.97 -5.01 5.51
CA VAL A 230 -16.28 -5.41 5.00
C VAL A 230 -17.37 -5.20 6.05
N SER A 231 -17.10 -5.57 7.31
CA SER A 231 -18.04 -5.41 8.42
C SER A 231 -18.37 -3.93 8.68
N ILE A 232 -17.37 -3.05 8.70
CA ILE A 232 -17.58 -1.60 8.85
C ILE A 232 -18.37 -1.06 7.67
N CYS A 233 -18.00 -1.42 6.44
CA CYS A 233 -18.72 -0.99 5.24
C CYS A 233 -20.19 -1.44 5.27
N PHE A 234 -20.45 -2.68 5.70
CA PHE A 234 -21.79 -3.22 5.88
C PHE A 234 -22.59 -2.47 6.95
N LEU A 235 -22.01 -2.21 8.12
CA LEU A 235 -22.66 -1.46 9.20
C LEU A 235 -23.04 -0.04 8.77
N VAL A 236 -22.13 0.66 8.08
CA VAL A 236 -22.42 1.99 7.55
C VAL A 236 -23.55 1.90 6.52
N ARG A 237 -23.52 0.92 5.61
CA ARG A 237 -24.57 0.73 4.60
C ARG A 237 -25.93 0.35 5.22
N LEU A 238 -25.92 -0.36 6.35
CA LEU A 238 -27.12 -0.70 7.11
C LEU A 238 -27.73 0.55 7.76
N SER A 239 -26.90 1.45 8.30
CA SER A 239 -27.37 2.71 8.89
C SER A 239 -28.07 3.63 7.87
N LEU A 240 -27.74 3.49 6.58
CA LEU A 240 -28.33 4.26 5.49
C LEU A 240 -29.45 3.51 4.74
N ARG A 241 -30.01 2.46 5.36
CA ARG A 241 -31.09 1.67 4.74
C ARG A 241 -32.36 2.49 4.47
N SER A 242 -32.63 3.49 5.30
CA SER A 242 -33.84 4.33 5.19
C SER A 242 -33.81 5.31 4.01
N PHE A 243 -32.68 5.47 3.34
CA PHE A 243 -32.55 6.33 2.17
C PHE A 243 -32.70 5.52 0.88
N GLU A 244 -33.48 6.05 -0.07
CA GLU A 244 -33.53 5.54 -1.43
C GLU A 244 -32.16 5.66 -2.09
N LYS A 245 -31.71 4.59 -2.74
CA LYS A 245 -30.36 4.50 -3.30
C LYS A 245 -30.47 4.62 -4.81
N ASP A 246 -30.04 5.76 -5.35
CA ASP A 246 -30.08 6.04 -6.79
C ASP A 246 -29.37 4.94 -7.63
N ASP A 247 -28.36 4.29 -7.06
CA ASP A 247 -27.55 3.25 -7.71
C ASP A 247 -28.04 1.80 -7.49
N SER A 248 -29.22 1.59 -6.88
CA SER A 248 -29.70 0.24 -6.55
C SER A 248 -29.88 -0.66 -7.79
N HIS A 249 -30.18 -0.06 -8.93
CA HIS A 249 -30.40 -0.76 -10.21
C HIS A 249 -29.14 -1.52 -10.68
N VAL A 250 -27.93 -1.01 -10.43
CA VAL A 250 -26.67 -1.70 -10.80
C VAL A 250 -26.54 -3.03 -10.06
N PHE A 251 -26.87 -3.03 -8.76
CA PHE A 251 -26.80 -4.23 -7.94
C PHE A 251 -27.94 -5.21 -8.28
N GLN A 252 -29.14 -4.70 -8.57
CA GLN A 252 -30.25 -5.53 -9.05
C GLN A 252 -29.92 -6.19 -10.39
N LEU A 253 -29.26 -5.48 -11.30
CA LEU A 253 -28.80 -6.03 -12.58
C LEU A 253 -27.79 -7.16 -12.36
N LEU A 254 -26.84 -6.99 -11.44
CA LEU A 254 -25.88 -8.04 -11.09
C LEU A 254 -26.57 -9.28 -10.48
N LEU A 255 -27.48 -9.10 -9.52
CA LEU A 255 -28.22 -10.21 -8.92
C LEU A 255 -29.09 -10.93 -9.96
N HIS A 256 -29.75 -10.18 -10.84
CA HIS A 256 -30.53 -10.75 -11.93
C HIS A 256 -29.64 -11.59 -12.87
N LYS A 257 -28.46 -11.09 -13.23
CA LYS A 257 -27.47 -11.82 -14.05
C LYS A 257 -26.94 -13.08 -13.38
N LEU A 258 -26.85 -13.09 -12.05
CA LEU A 258 -26.46 -14.25 -11.26
C LEU A 258 -27.63 -15.23 -10.99
N GLY A 259 -28.85 -14.92 -11.47
CA GLY A 259 -30.05 -15.71 -11.21
C GLY A 259 -30.58 -15.60 -9.77
N LEU A 260 -30.11 -14.61 -9.00
CA LEU A 260 -30.44 -14.39 -7.59
C LEU A 260 -31.59 -13.38 -7.39
N ALA A 261 -32.04 -12.69 -8.44
CA ALA A 261 -33.18 -11.78 -8.40
C ALA A 261 -34.03 -11.83 -9.68
N THR A 262 -35.32 -11.51 -9.52
CA THR A 262 -36.26 -11.34 -10.64
C THR A 262 -35.94 -10.07 -11.43
N SER A 263 -36.36 -10.01 -12.69
CA SER A 263 -36.20 -8.80 -13.51
C SER A 263 -37.05 -7.65 -12.95
N SER A 264 -36.41 -6.52 -12.67
CA SER A 264 -37.06 -5.23 -12.47
C SER A 264 -37.13 -4.45 -13.78
N PHE A 265 -37.97 -3.41 -13.83
CA PHE A 265 -38.09 -2.51 -14.99
C PHE A 265 -36.72 -1.98 -15.47
N ASP A 266 -35.87 -1.53 -14.54
CA ASP A 266 -34.53 -1.05 -14.87
C ASP A 266 -33.68 -2.15 -15.48
N THR A 267 -33.67 -3.35 -14.88
CA THR A 267 -32.90 -4.47 -15.45
C THR A 267 -33.39 -4.85 -16.85
N SER A 268 -34.70 -4.78 -17.10
CA SER A 268 -35.26 -5.03 -18.44
C SER A 268 -34.78 -3.98 -19.44
N ILE A 269 -34.72 -2.70 -19.07
CA ILE A 269 -34.17 -1.64 -19.94
C ILE A 269 -32.71 -1.93 -20.30
N TYR A 270 -31.87 -2.25 -19.31
CA TYR A 270 -30.46 -2.56 -19.55
C TYR A 270 -30.28 -3.80 -20.44
N LEU A 271 -31.21 -4.76 -20.38
CA LEU A 271 -31.14 -5.99 -21.15
C LEU A 271 -31.78 -5.90 -22.55
N MET A 272 -32.65 -4.92 -22.80
CA MET A 272 -33.22 -4.69 -24.13
C MET A 272 -32.15 -4.38 -25.18
N GLY A 273 -30.98 -3.84 -24.79
CA GLY A 273 -29.84 -3.60 -25.68
C GLY A 273 -29.10 -4.86 -26.17
N GLY A 274 -29.45 -6.04 -25.63
CA GLY A 274 -29.14 -7.38 -26.18
C GLY A 274 -27.67 -7.80 -26.31
N THR A 275 -26.70 -6.92 -26.03
CA THR A 275 -25.27 -7.25 -26.19
C THR A 275 -24.36 -6.59 -25.16
N GLU A 276 -24.67 -5.38 -24.69
CA GLU A 276 -23.76 -4.58 -23.86
C GLU A 276 -23.63 -5.09 -22.42
N PHE A 277 -24.71 -5.68 -21.88
CA PHE A 277 -24.77 -6.22 -20.52
C PHE A 277 -24.84 -7.74 -20.48
N ASP A 278 -24.69 -8.41 -21.62
CA ASP A 278 -24.61 -9.87 -21.71
C ASP A 278 -23.21 -10.39 -21.36
N PHE A 279 -23.17 -11.66 -20.95
CA PHE A 279 -21.89 -12.32 -20.72
C PHE A 279 -21.08 -12.30 -22.02
N PHE A 280 -19.75 -12.22 -21.86
CA PHE A 280 -18.83 -12.16 -22.98
C PHE A 280 -19.02 -13.37 -23.89
N SER A 281 -19.64 -13.16 -25.06
CA SER A 281 -19.99 -14.23 -25.98
C SER A 281 -18.79 -14.73 -26.78
N LEU A 282 -18.90 -15.94 -27.31
CA LEU A 282 -17.88 -16.56 -28.16
C LEU A 282 -17.62 -15.72 -29.43
N TYR A 283 -18.61 -14.92 -29.87
CA TYR A 283 -18.46 -13.95 -30.95
C TYR A 283 -17.36 -12.91 -30.67
N PHE A 284 -17.33 -12.33 -29.47
CA PHE A 284 -16.28 -11.37 -29.10
C PHE A 284 -14.90 -12.03 -28.99
N PHE A 285 -14.84 -13.30 -28.59
CA PHE A 285 -13.59 -14.05 -28.62
C PHE A 285 -13.12 -14.26 -30.07
N ASN A 286 -14.01 -14.60 -30.99
CA ASN A 286 -13.70 -14.75 -32.42
C ASN A 286 -13.26 -13.45 -33.08
N LEU A 287 -13.74 -12.29 -32.60
CA LEU A 287 -13.25 -10.98 -33.05
C LEU A 287 -11.79 -10.72 -32.65
N ILE A 288 -11.37 -11.19 -31.47
CA ILE A 288 -10.02 -10.97 -30.94
C ILE A 288 -9.06 -12.10 -31.39
N ALA A 289 -9.58 -13.30 -31.66
CA ALA A 289 -8.79 -14.50 -31.97
C ALA A 289 -7.79 -14.33 -33.13
N PRO A 290 -8.11 -13.67 -34.26
CA PRO A 290 -7.18 -13.48 -35.38
C PRO A 290 -5.93 -12.71 -34.99
N SER A 291 -6.04 -11.78 -34.03
CA SER A 291 -4.90 -11.00 -33.57
C SER A 291 -3.85 -11.85 -32.83
N ARG A 292 -4.25 -13.02 -32.30
CA ARG A 292 -3.44 -13.90 -31.43
C ARG A 292 -2.83 -13.19 -30.20
N LEU A 293 -3.24 -11.94 -29.96
CA LEU A 293 -2.71 -11.05 -28.93
C LEU A 293 -3.00 -11.59 -27.52
N PHE A 294 -4.10 -12.32 -27.37
CA PHE A 294 -4.47 -12.99 -26.12
C PHE A 294 -3.43 -14.02 -25.67
N LEU A 295 -2.69 -14.67 -26.58
CA LEU A 295 -1.62 -15.62 -26.23
C LEU A 295 -0.45 -14.89 -25.56
N PHE A 296 0.02 -13.80 -26.17
CA PHE A 296 1.08 -12.97 -25.60
C PHE A 296 0.66 -12.36 -24.27
N ALA A 297 -0.59 -11.88 -24.17
CA ALA A 297 -1.13 -11.36 -22.93
C ALA A 297 -1.19 -12.44 -21.83
N SER A 298 -1.59 -13.68 -22.19
CA SER A 298 -1.67 -14.80 -21.25
C SER A 298 -0.29 -15.23 -20.72
N VAL A 299 0.71 -15.35 -21.62
CA VAL A 299 2.10 -15.63 -21.22
C VAL A 299 2.64 -14.51 -20.33
N SER A 300 2.41 -13.24 -20.71
CA SER A 300 2.84 -12.09 -19.90
C SER A 300 2.19 -12.09 -18.51
N LEU A 301 0.89 -12.42 -18.43
CA LEU A 301 0.16 -12.55 -17.17
C LEU A 301 0.73 -13.67 -16.31
N LEU A 302 1.02 -14.84 -16.90
CA LEU A 302 1.63 -15.96 -16.19
C LEU A 302 2.99 -15.58 -15.59
N LEU A 303 3.86 -14.94 -16.38
CA LEU A 303 5.16 -14.46 -15.90
C LEU A 303 5.01 -13.43 -14.79
N PHE A 304 4.08 -12.48 -14.93
CA PHE A 304 3.77 -11.50 -13.89
C PHE A 304 3.31 -12.17 -12.59
N LEU A 305 2.44 -13.18 -12.67
CA LEU A 305 1.96 -13.93 -11.52
C LEU A 305 3.10 -14.70 -10.85
N LEU A 306 3.98 -15.36 -11.61
CA LEU A 306 5.15 -16.07 -11.08
C LEU A 306 6.13 -15.12 -10.36
N LEU A 307 6.41 -13.96 -10.94
CA LEU A 307 7.26 -12.95 -10.29
C LEU A 307 6.60 -12.40 -9.03
N SER A 308 5.29 -12.18 -9.06
CA SER A 308 4.53 -11.67 -7.91
C SER A 308 4.48 -12.69 -6.76
N THR A 309 4.34 -13.98 -7.06
CA THR A 309 4.35 -15.04 -6.04
C THR A 309 5.72 -15.20 -5.40
N ASP A 310 6.82 -15.14 -6.17
CA ASP A 310 8.18 -15.16 -5.62
C ASP A 310 8.42 -14.00 -4.65
N GLN A 311 8.05 -12.77 -5.05
CA GLN A 311 8.13 -11.59 -4.18
C GLN A 311 7.29 -11.75 -2.90
N LEU A 312 6.10 -12.34 -3.01
CA LEU A 312 5.23 -12.57 -1.87
C LEU A 312 5.83 -13.60 -0.89
N LEU A 313 6.43 -14.68 -1.41
CA LEU A 313 7.13 -15.67 -0.59
C LEU A 313 8.31 -15.05 0.14
N PHE A 314 9.08 -14.18 -0.53
CA PHE A 314 10.16 -13.43 0.09
C PHE A 314 9.64 -12.53 1.24
N LEU A 315 8.58 -11.76 1.01
CA LEU A 315 7.99 -10.88 2.03
C LEU A 315 7.43 -11.67 3.22
N ASN A 316 6.82 -12.84 2.97
CA ASN A 316 6.33 -13.71 4.03
C ASN A 316 7.49 -14.27 4.88
N ARG A 317 8.59 -14.69 4.23
CA ARG A 317 9.83 -15.09 4.95
C ARG A 317 10.40 -13.93 5.77
N LEU A 318 10.45 -12.72 5.22
CA LEU A 318 10.92 -11.52 5.92
C LEU A 318 10.07 -11.20 7.16
N CYS A 319 8.74 -11.31 7.03
CA CYS A 319 7.82 -11.11 8.15
C CYS A 319 8.00 -12.15 9.25
N ARG A 320 8.35 -13.40 8.91
CA ARG A 320 8.62 -14.46 9.88
C ARG A 320 9.94 -14.26 10.61
N LEU A 321 11.01 -13.91 9.88
CA LEU A 321 12.36 -13.76 10.44
C LEU A 321 12.56 -12.42 11.15
N SER A 322 11.94 -11.36 10.67
CA SER A 322 12.16 -9.98 11.14
C SER A 322 10.86 -9.16 11.10
N PRO A 323 9.89 -9.44 11.99
CA PRO A 323 8.60 -8.76 11.97
C PRO A 323 8.72 -7.25 12.18
N GLY A 324 9.72 -6.80 12.96
CA GLY A 324 10.00 -5.38 13.18
C GLY A 324 10.47 -4.67 11.90
N LEU A 325 11.31 -5.31 11.10
CA LEU A 325 11.79 -4.76 9.82
C LEU A 325 10.64 -4.68 8.80
N TYR A 326 9.80 -5.72 8.71
CA TYR A 326 8.61 -5.71 7.87
C TYR A 326 7.63 -4.59 8.26
N ALA A 327 7.38 -4.42 9.56
CA ALA A 327 6.52 -3.33 10.05
C ALA A 327 7.12 -1.95 9.76
N ALA A 328 8.43 -1.79 9.97
CA ALA A 328 9.12 -0.53 9.72
C ALA A 328 9.20 -0.18 8.23
N LEU A 329 9.23 -1.19 7.35
CA LEU A 329 9.07 -0.99 5.90
C LEU A 329 7.67 -0.52 5.53
N SER A 330 6.65 -1.11 6.15
CA SER A 330 5.24 -0.80 5.89
C SER A 330 4.86 0.61 6.33
N GLU A 331 5.38 1.07 7.47
CA GLU A 331 5.15 2.42 7.99
C GLU A 331 6.24 3.44 7.59
N GLU A 332 7.29 3.01 6.89
CA GLU A 332 8.49 3.82 6.59
C GLU A 332 9.01 4.51 7.87
N SER A 333 9.02 3.76 8.97
CA SER A 333 9.41 4.20 10.32
C SER A 333 10.82 3.75 10.70
N LEU A 334 11.59 3.21 9.74
CA LEU A 334 13.01 2.92 9.91
C LEU A 334 13.75 4.22 10.27
N SER A 335 13.96 4.43 11.57
CA SER A 335 14.78 5.52 12.05
C SER A 335 16.24 5.25 11.68
N LEU A 336 16.88 6.22 11.00
CA LEU A 336 18.34 6.21 10.75
C LEU A 336 19.17 6.32 12.05
N LYS A 337 18.49 6.55 13.19
CA LYS A 337 19.03 6.28 14.52
C LYS A 337 18.71 4.83 14.87
N ARG A 338 19.72 3.98 14.78
CA ARG A 338 19.80 2.76 15.59
C ARG A 338 19.67 3.23 17.03
N GLU A 339 18.59 2.89 17.73
CA GLU A 339 18.65 2.91 19.18
C GLU A 339 19.86 2.05 19.55
N PRO A 340 20.86 2.60 20.26
CA PRO A 340 22.00 1.82 20.59
C PRO A 340 21.51 0.74 21.58
N LEU A 341 21.71 -0.52 21.20
CA LEU A 341 21.67 -1.66 22.11
C LEU A 341 22.65 -1.52 23.29
N LEU A 342 23.36 -0.38 23.42
CA LEU A 342 24.10 0.02 24.61
C LEU A 342 23.22 0.18 25.86
N GLY A 343 21.91 0.39 25.75
CA GLY A 343 21.07 0.46 26.96
C GLY A 343 21.04 -0.87 27.72
N GLN A 344 20.97 -1.99 27.01
CA GLN A 344 20.84 -3.31 27.63
C GLN A 344 22.20 -3.88 28.08
N GLU A 345 23.28 -3.54 27.37
CA GLU A 345 24.65 -3.86 27.78
C GLU A 345 25.16 -2.95 28.89
N GLU A 346 24.84 -1.65 28.92
CA GLU A 346 25.18 -0.78 30.05
C GLU A 346 24.40 -1.15 31.31
N HIS A 347 23.11 -1.51 31.19
CA HIS A 347 22.35 -2.00 32.34
C HIS A 347 22.86 -3.36 32.84
N ARG A 348 23.26 -4.28 31.94
CA ARG A 348 23.93 -5.54 32.35
C ARG A 348 25.31 -5.28 32.95
N ALA A 349 26.12 -4.40 32.38
CA ALA A 349 27.45 -4.06 32.90
C ALA A 349 27.38 -3.28 34.23
N LYS A 350 26.36 -2.43 34.42
CA LYS A 350 26.08 -1.77 35.71
C LYS A 350 25.54 -2.75 36.74
N ALA A 351 24.68 -3.68 36.36
CA ALA A 351 24.19 -4.74 37.25
C ALA A 351 25.29 -5.74 37.64
N GLU A 352 26.22 -6.04 36.73
CA GLU A 352 27.37 -6.91 37.00
C GLU A 352 28.44 -6.20 37.85
N LYS A 353 28.64 -4.89 37.65
CA LYS A 353 29.46 -4.06 38.56
C LYS A 353 28.84 -3.91 39.95
N ALA A 354 27.51 -3.80 40.07
CA ALA A 354 26.82 -3.77 41.35
C ALA A 354 26.96 -5.12 42.09
N ARG A 355 26.73 -6.24 41.40
CA ARG A 355 26.95 -7.59 41.97
C ARG A 355 28.39 -7.85 42.42
N ARG A 356 29.39 -7.30 41.73
CA ARG A 356 30.81 -7.40 42.16
C ARG A 356 31.14 -6.49 43.34
N LYS A 357 30.41 -5.39 43.54
CA LYS A 357 30.57 -4.49 44.68
C LYS A 357 29.96 -5.05 45.96
N ASP A 358 28.85 -5.78 45.82
CA ASP A 358 28.16 -6.44 46.95
C ASP A 358 28.84 -7.77 47.36
N ALA A 359 29.76 -8.29 46.54
CA ALA A 359 30.52 -9.51 46.81
C ALA A 359 31.93 -9.26 47.42
N ALA A 360 32.30 -8.01 47.68
CA ALA A 360 33.55 -7.70 48.38
C ALA A 360 33.34 -7.80 49.91
N PRO A 361 34.05 -8.67 50.63
CA PRO A 361 33.88 -8.81 52.07
C PRO A 361 34.41 -7.57 52.79
N SER A 362 33.60 -7.06 53.71
CA SER A 362 33.94 -5.97 54.63
C SER A 362 35.06 -6.41 55.60
N THR A 363 36.29 -5.97 55.37
CA THR A 363 37.30 -5.89 56.42
C THR A 363 37.09 -4.60 57.21
N GLN A 364 36.45 -4.71 58.38
CA GLN A 364 36.48 -3.67 59.41
C GLN A 364 37.50 -4.03 60.50
N HIS A 365 38.32 -3.04 60.82
CA HIS A 365 39.29 -3.02 61.91
C HIS A 365 38.64 -3.20 63.29
N CYS A 366 39.32 -3.92 64.19
CA CYS A 366 39.36 -3.60 65.61
C CYS A 366 40.81 -3.73 66.12
N ALA A 367 41.27 -2.69 66.78
CA ALA A 367 42.58 -2.59 67.40
C ALA A 367 42.54 -3.17 68.83
N ALA A 368 43.61 -3.83 69.25
CA ALA A 368 44.01 -3.93 70.65
C ALA A 368 45.52 -4.20 70.75
N ASP A 369 46.16 -3.42 71.62
CA ASP A 369 47.58 -3.44 71.99
C ASP A 369 48.10 -4.83 72.42
N THR A 370 49.34 -5.16 72.03
CA THR A 370 50.38 -5.57 73.00
C THR A 370 51.79 -5.51 72.40
N ARG A 371 52.73 -5.19 73.29
CA ARG A 371 54.16 -4.93 73.11
C ARG A 371 54.97 -6.10 72.52
N VAL A 372 56.13 -5.76 71.95
CA VAL A 372 57.50 -6.27 72.27
C VAL A 372 58.37 -6.50 71.01
N SER A 373 59.46 -5.71 70.96
CA SER A 373 60.85 -6.02 70.55
C SER A 373 61.21 -6.48 69.12
N SER A 374 62.29 -5.83 68.65
CA SER A 374 63.40 -6.34 67.79
C SER A 374 63.06 -6.72 66.36
N ALA A 375 63.91 -6.54 65.36
CA ALA A 375 65.16 -5.83 65.17
C ALA A 375 65.43 -5.89 63.65
N ASP A 376 66.24 -4.95 63.20
CA ASP A 376 67.18 -5.09 62.08
C ASP A 376 66.76 -5.21 60.61
N ASP A 377 67.62 -4.51 59.87
CA ASP A 377 68.14 -4.75 58.53
C ASP A 377 67.20 -4.52 57.33
N SER A 378 67.30 -3.35 56.67
CA SER A 378 68.39 -2.85 55.83
C SER A 378 68.34 -3.31 54.37
N LYS A 379 68.60 -2.32 53.52
CA LYS A 379 69.22 -2.38 52.18
C LYS A 379 68.34 -2.40 50.92
N LEU A 380 68.54 -1.28 50.22
CA LEU A 380 68.89 -1.11 48.81
C LEU A 380 67.86 -1.48 47.73
N ARG A 381 67.41 -0.49 46.92
CA ARG A 381 68.07 0.02 45.69
C ARG A 381 68.22 -1.10 44.64
N GLN A 382 67.46 -1.02 43.54
CA GLN A 382 68.02 -0.65 42.23
C GLN A 382 66.98 -0.66 41.11
N ARG A 383 67.27 0.23 40.15
CA ARG A 383 66.61 0.42 38.85
C ARG A 383 67.10 -0.61 37.82
N LYS A 384 66.17 -1.03 36.95
CA LYS A 384 66.29 -1.21 35.47
C LYS A 384 67.19 -2.36 34.96
N PRO A 385 67.10 -2.78 33.68
CA PRO A 385 66.65 -2.09 32.44
C PRO A 385 65.15 -1.79 32.31
#